data_AF-A0A853CF51-F1
#
_entry.id   AF-A0A853CF51-F1
#
_cell.length_a   1.000
_cell.length_b   1.000
_cell.length_c   1.000
_cell.angle_alpha   90.00
_cell.angle_beta   90.00
_cell.angle_gamma   90.00
#
_symmetry.space_group_name_H-M   'P 1'
#
loop_
_entity.id
_entity.type
_entity.pdbx_description
1 polymer ?
#
loop_
_entity_poly.entity_id
_entity_poly.type
_entity_poly.pdbx_seq_one_letter_code
_entity_poly.pdbx_strand_id
1 'polypeptide(L)' 'MTEEAGGSTRRAPVFFCPYCGDEELTPYEETPGAWHCAACLRAFTVRLIATGVNE' A
#
# COMPACT_ATOMS: atom_id res chain seq x y z
N MET A 1 -23.25 21.94 11.71
CA MET A 1 -21.82 21.73 11.44
C MET A 1 -21.71 20.27 11.04
N THR A 2 -21.60 19.97 9.76
CA THR A 2 -21.63 18.59 9.26
C THR A 2 -20.26 17.97 9.50
N GLU A 3 -20.22 16.97 10.37
CA GLU A 3 -19.01 16.19 10.66
C GLU A 3 -18.76 15.22 9.51
N GLU A 4 -17.86 15.61 8.61
CA GLU A 4 -17.32 14.75 7.56
C GLU A 4 -16.47 13.67 8.23
N ALA A 5 -17.06 12.50 8.46
CA ALA A 5 -16.37 11.33 8.99
C ALA A 5 -15.32 10.85 7.97
N GLY A 6 -14.11 11.41 8.05
CA GLY A 6 -12.92 10.93 7.36
C GLY A 6 -12.51 9.59 7.94
N GLY A 7 -13.18 8.52 7.51
CA GLY A 7 -12.82 7.15 7.84
C GLY A 7 -11.39 6.89 7.37
N SER A 8 -10.43 6.89 8.29
CA SER A 8 -9.08 6.43 8.01
C SER A 8 -9.16 4.93 7.72
N THR A 9 -9.28 4.59 6.44
CA THR A 9 -9.06 3.22 5.96
C THR A 9 -7.61 2.86 6.26
N ARG A 10 -7.37 2.26 7.43
CA ARG A 10 -6.08 1.68 7.79
C ARG A 10 -5.77 0.57 6.79
N ARG A 11 -5.01 0.90 5.74
CA ARG A 11 -4.47 -0.09 4.81
C ARG A 11 -3.40 -0.89 5.55
N ALA A 12 -3.49 -2.21 5.50
CA ALA A 12 -2.44 -3.06 6.03
C ALA A 12 -1.12 -2.73 5.29
N PRO A 13 0.01 -2.63 6.01
CA PRO A 13 1.30 -2.41 5.39
C PRO A 13 1.68 -3.59 4.49
N VAL A 14 2.41 -3.30 3.42
CA VAL A 14 3.11 -4.33 2.64
C VAL A 14 4.39 -4.66 3.39
N PHE A 15 4.67 -5.94 3.63
CA PHE A 15 5.84 -6.36 4.40
C PHE A 15 7.08 -6.61 3.53
N PHE A 16 6.91 -6.99 2.26
CA PHE A 16 8.01 -7.35 1.36
C PHE A 16 7.88 -6.68 0.00
N CYS A 17 8.98 -6.18 -0.54
CA CYS A 17 9.05 -5.65 -1.89
C CYS A 17 8.72 -6.76 -2.91
N PRO A 18 7.72 -6.59 -3.80
CA PRO A 18 7.35 -7.61 -4.78
C PRO A 18 8.43 -7.84 -5.85
N TYR A 19 9.44 -6.95 -5.93
CA TYR A 19 10.51 -7.04 -6.92
C TYR A 19 11.80 -7.66 -6.39
N CYS A 20 12.16 -7.45 -5.12
CA CYS A 20 13.44 -7.90 -4.56
C CYS A 20 13.35 -8.68 -3.25
N GLY A 21 12.15 -8.74 -2.63
CA GLY A 21 11.94 -9.45 -1.36
C GLY A 21 12.43 -8.72 -0.11
N ASP A 22 13.00 -7.51 -0.25
CA ASP A 22 13.46 -6.71 0.88
C ASP A 22 12.29 -6.08 1.68
N GLU A 23 12.51 -5.81 2.96
CA GLU A 23 11.51 -5.31 3.92
C GLU A 23 11.61 -3.79 4.14
N GLU A 24 12.64 -3.12 3.61
CA GLU A 24 12.85 -1.69 3.76
C GLU A 24 11.92 -0.89 2.83
N LEU A 25 10.66 -0.79 3.25
CA LEU A 25 9.56 -0.15 2.54
C LEU A 25 9.08 1.11 3.27
N THR A 26 8.99 2.22 2.53
CA THR A 26 8.45 3.51 3.03
C THR A 26 7.24 3.94 2.20
N PRO A 27 6.24 4.64 2.79
CA PRO A 27 5.19 5.28 2.01
C PRO A 27 5.76 6.23 0.96
N TYR A 28 5.19 6.21 -0.25
CA TYR A 28 5.56 7.12 -1.32
C TYR A 28 4.51 8.23 -1.44
N GLU A 29 4.84 9.41 -0.89
CA GLU A 29 3.88 10.49 -0.62
C GLU A 29 3.19 11.05 -1.86
N GLU A 30 3.84 10.99 -3.03
CA GLU A 30 3.29 11.49 -4.29
C GLU A 30 2.05 10.71 -4.76
N THR A 31 1.84 9.49 -4.27
CA THR A 31 0.72 8.64 -4.72
C THR A 31 0.05 7.92 -3.53
N PRO A 32 -1.27 8.13 -3.30
CA PRO A 32 -1.96 7.54 -2.16
C PRO A 32 -1.88 6.00 -2.06
N GLY A 33 -1.10 5.50 -1.12
CA GLY A 33 -0.86 4.07 -0.90
C GLY A 33 0.13 3.44 -1.88
N ALA A 34 0.97 4.27 -2.50
CA ALA A 34 2.21 3.82 -3.06
C ALA A 34 3.26 3.59 -1.97
N TRP A 35 4.23 2.74 -2.29
CA TRP A 35 5.34 2.33 -1.46
C TRP A 35 6.62 2.45 -2.27
N HIS A 36 7.70 2.83 -1.62
CA HIS A 36 9.05 2.88 -2.16
C HIS A 36 9.91 1.84 -1.43
N CYS A 37 10.71 1.09 -2.18
CA CYS A 37 11.70 0.16 -1.62
C CYS A 37 13.10 0.77 -1.70
N ALA A 38 13.78 0.91 -0.56
CA ALA A 38 15.11 1.49 -0.50
C ALA A 38 16.21 0.59 -1.10
N ALA A 39 16.06 -0.74 -1.01
CA ALA A 39 17.04 -1.69 -1.52
C ALA A 39 17.13 -1.72 -3.06
N CYS A 40 15.99 -1.62 -3.75
CA CYS A 40 15.93 -1.71 -5.22
C CYS A 40 15.40 -0.46 -5.93
N LEU A 41 15.13 0.61 -5.16
CA LEU A 41 14.73 1.95 -5.60
C LEU A 41 13.44 2.01 -6.44
N ARG A 42 12.58 0.99 -6.32
CA ARG A 42 11.30 0.93 -7.04
C ARG A 42 10.16 1.46 -6.20
N ALA A 43 9.28 2.23 -6.83
CA ALA A 43 7.98 2.61 -6.27
C ALA A 43 6.85 1.77 -6.89
N PHE A 44 5.84 1.41 -6.10
CA PHE A 44 4.71 0.59 -6.53
C PHE A 44 3.45 0.83 -5.69
N THR A 45 2.29 0.49 -6.23
CA THR A 45 0.99 0.54 -5.52
C THR A 45 0.39 -0.86 -5.39
N VAL A 46 -0.27 -1.15 -4.27
CA VAL A 46 -1.04 -2.40 -4.09
C VAL A 46 -2.53 -2.07 -4.01
N ARG A 47 -3.35 -2.85 -4.71
CA ARG A 47 -4.82 -2.74 -4.70
C ARG A 47 -5.43 -4.13 -4.55
N LEU A 48 -6.33 -4.28 -3.57
CA LEU A 48 -7.20 -5.44 -3.49
C LEU A 48 -8.22 -5.39 -4.64
N ILE A 49 -8.28 -6.44 -5.46
CA ILE A 49 -9.18 -6.50 -6.62
C ILE A 49 -10.42 -7.36 -6.32
N ALA A 50 -10.22 -8.52 -5.69
CA ALA A 50 -11.28 -9.41 -5.22
C ALA A 50 -10.75 -10.30 -4.08
N THR A 51 -11.64 -10.79 -3.23
CA THR A 51 -11.38 -11.96 -2.38
C THR A 51 -11.75 -13.19 -3.21
N GLY A 52 -10.84 -14.14 -3.40
CA GLY A 52 -10.96 -15.29 -4.31
C GLY A 52 -12.05 -16.32 -3.98
N VAL A 53 -13.16 -15.91 -3.39
CA VAL A 53 -14.38 -16.70 -3.25
C VAL A 53 -15.14 -16.62 -4.58
N ASN A 54 -15.08 -17.71 -5.35
CA ASN A 54 -16.13 -18.07 -6.32
C ASN A 54 -16.78 -19.31 -5.75
N GLU A 55 -18.11 -19.36 -5.79
CA GLU A 55 -18.95 -20.42 -5.22
C GLU A 55 -18.53 -21.83 -5.67
#